data_AF-A0A2Z6QQI8-F1
#
_entry.id   AF-A0A2Z6QQI8-F1
#
_cell.length_a   1.000
_cell.length_b   1.000
_cell.length_c   1.000
_cell.angle_alpha   90.00
_cell.angle_beta   90.00
_cell.angle_gamma   90.00
#
_symmetry.space_group_name_H-M   'P 1'
#
loop_
_entity.id
_entity.type
_entity.pdbx_description
1 polymer ?
#
loop_
_entity_poly.entity_id
_entity_poly.type
_entity_poly.pdbx_seq_one_letter_code
_entity_poly.pdbx_strand_id
1 'polypeptide(L)'
;MLYYASMQSEIDGLSETDSLKQCISELKLPVVTMTGILTPSFHVYYSKQLNQLPRSIKIDTWRRLTSRKHPLSIEQASSIHPEVEDLLNKVVGNYIKQKERQKMKPITSDCETSLRRENEELCISKQALEKKIEELLDLQEQYTSREVAMIRSLEESSGKVTQLSDSIAFFKSIILDTKKAIASAKKSIDLLENKCQHQEDIISAKDRKIIALVDQILSKTEHSDVTIELEIYSSTHEGNYGRRGLERDYSQCEQEIQDLNREIELLENASKEEIVELKSEISSLKSRLYQAKKDVRDKVKVITDLEKRLEESEEQVDRLRCQI
;
A
#
# COMPACT_ATOMS: atom_id res chain seq x y z
N MET A 1 17.39 -10.10 5.66
CA MET A 1 18.47 -10.94 6.24
C MET A 1 19.78 -10.19 6.52
N LEU A 2 19.96 -8.93 6.08
CA LEU A 2 21.19 -8.16 6.36
C LEU A 2 21.14 -7.32 7.65
N TYR A 3 19.97 -7.14 8.25
CA TYR A 3 19.79 -6.33 9.46
C TYR A 3 20.08 -7.09 10.78
N TYR A 4 20.17 -8.42 10.74
CA TYR A 4 20.48 -9.24 11.93
C TYR A 4 21.98 -9.48 12.13
N ALA A 5 22.81 -9.22 11.11
CA ALA A 5 24.26 -9.38 11.20
C ALA A 5 24.95 -8.17 11.86
N SER A 6 24.33 -6.99 11.82
CA SER A 6 24.91 -5.75 12.36
C SER A 6 24.74 -5.61 13.88
N MET A 7 23.71 -6.21 14.48
CA MET A 7 23.54 -6.23 15.95
C MET A 7 24.44 -7.25 16.65
N GLN A 8 24.96 -8.25 15.92
CA GLN A 8 25.81 -9.28 16.51
C GLN A 8 27.29 -8.86 16.62
N SER A 9 27.72 -7.84 15.85
CA SER A 9 29.10 -7.33 15.92
C SER A 9 29.32 -6.28 17.01
N GLU A 10 28.26 -5.75 17.64
CA GLU A 10 28.37 -4.78 18.73
C GLU A 10 28.41 -5.43 20.14
N ILE A 11 28.17 -6.74 20.24
CA ILE A 11 28.23 -7.46 21.52
C ILE A 11 29.65 -7.98 21.85
N ASP A 12 30.54 -8.08 20.85
CA ASP A 12 31.93 -8.53 21.05
C ASP A 12 32.91 -7.37 21.38
N GLY A 13 32.41 -6.16 21.60
CA GLY A 13 33.22 -4.94 21.75
C GLY A 13 33.34 -4.35 23.17
N LEU A 14 32.87 -5.01 24.22
CA LEU A 14 32.91 -4.46 25.59
C LEU A 14 34.01 -5.13 26.44
N SER A 15 35.23 -4.59 26.31
CA SER A 15 36.42 -4.95 27.09
C SER A 15 36.43 -4.39 28.53
N GLU A 16 35.28 -4.14 29.14
CA GLU A 16 35.21 -3.64 30.53
C GLU A 16 35.50 -4.72 31.58
N THR A 17 35.45 -6.00 31.21
CA THR A 17 35.70 -7.10 32.16
C THR A 17 37.19 -7.32 32.47
N ASP A 18 38.10 -6.82 31.64
CA ASP A 18 39.54 -7.05 31.81
C ASP A 18 40.20 -5.97 32.67
N SER A 19 39.76 -4.71 32.58
CA SER A 19 40.20 -3.64 33.49
C SER A 19 39.75 -3.87 34.93
N LEU A 20 38.56 -4.45 35.15
CA LEU A 20 38.10 -4.84 36.48
C LEU A 20 38.84 -6.07 37.03
N LYS A 21 39.21 -7.04 36.19
CA LYS A 21 40.07 -8.18 36.61
C LYS A 21 41.49 -7.73 36.96
N GLN A 22 42.04 -6.74 36.26
CA GLN A 22 43.35 -6.17 36.54
C GLN A 22 43.37 -5.44 37.90
N CYS A 23 42.37 -4.60 38.19
CA CYS A 23 42.26 -3.92 39.50
C CYS A 23 42.06 -4.89 40.68
N ILE A 24 41.38 -6.01 40.47
CA ILE A 24 41.20 -7.05 41.51
C ILE A 24 42.51 -7.82 41.77
N SER A 25 43.39 -7.93 40.76
CA SER A 25 44.69 -8.61 40.91
C SER A 25 45.74 -7.80 41.69
N GLU A 26 45.67 -6.47 41.64
CA GLU A 26 46.61 -5.56 42.31
C GLU A 26 46.30 -5.32 43.81
N LEU A 27 45.11 -5.71 44.29
CA LEU A 27 44.76 -5.65 45.72
C LEU A 27 45.28 -6.85 46.55
N LYS A 28 46.03 -7.79 45.95
CA LYS A 28 46.76 -8.83 46.69
C LYS A 28 48.09 -8.31 47.22
N LEU A 29 48.03 -7.41 48.20
CA LEU A 29 49.16 -7.17 49.10
C LEU A 29 49.41 -8.43 49.97
N PRO A 30 50.67 -8.73 50.31
CA PRO A 30 51.01 -9.96 51.02
C PRO A 30 50.55 -9.84 52.48
N VAL A 31 49.38 -10.39 52.77
CA VAL A 31 49.02 -10.74 54.14
C VAL A 31 49.93 -11.89 54.53
N VAL A 32 50.98 -11.53 55.27
CA VAL A 32 51.84 -12.43 56.03
C VAL A 32 50.95 -13.43 56.75
N THR A 33 50.98 -14.68 56.30
CA THR A 33 50.33 -15.81 56.94
C THR A 33 51.03 -16.09 58.27
N MET A 34 50.63 -15.37 59.32
CA MET A 34 50.76 -15.84 60.71
C MET A 34 49.74 -16.96 60.94
N THR A 35 49.93 -18.09 60.23
CA THR A 35 49.17 -19.32 60.42
C THR A 35 49.75 -20.09 61.62
N GLY A 36 49.48 -19.58 62.81
CA GLY A 36 49.31 -20.40 64.01
C GLY A 36 47.81 -20.58 64.21
N ILE A 37 47.33 -21.82 64.08
CA ILE A 37 45.92 -22.21 64.09
C ILE A 37 45.26 -21.78 65.41
N LEU A 38 44.36 -20.80 65.38
CA LEU A 38 43.33 -20.58 66.39
C LEU A 38 41.96 -20.69 65.72
N THR A 39 41.69 -21.81 65.06
CA THR A 39 40.31 -22.19 64.76
C THR A 39 39.63 -22.51 66.08
N PRO A 40 38.58 -21.77 66.47
CA PRO A 40 37.86 -22.06 67.69
C PRO A 40 37.27 -23.47 67.67
N SER A 41 37.62 -24.30 68.65
CA SER A 41 37.16 -25.69 68.77
C SER A 41 36.09 -25.80 69.85
N PHE A 42 35.04 -24.99 69.76
CA PHE A 42 33.96 -25.03 70.74
C PHE A 42 33.20 -26.37 70.68
N HIS A 43 32.75 -26.86 71.84
CA HIS A 43 31.87 -28.01 71.92
C HIS A 43 30.57 -27.79 71.12
N VAL A 44 30.05 -28.84 70.49
CA VAL A 44 28.79 -28.79 69.70
C VAL A 44 27.58 -28.32 70.52
N TYR A 45 27.63 -28.50 71.85
CA TYR A 45 26.61 -28.00 72.78
C TYR A 45 26.33 -26.49 72.61
N TYR A 46 27.35 -25.70 72.26
CA TYR A 46 27.24 -24.25 72.10
C TYR A 46 26.83 -23.79 70.69
N SER A 47 26.50 -24.71 69.77
CA SER A 47 26.15 -24.36 68.38
C SER A 47 25.04 -23.33 68.28
N LYS A 48 24.06 -23.33 69.20
CA LYS A 48 22.96 -22.36 69.23
C LYS A 48 23.44 -20.92 69.48
N GLN A 49 24.34 -20.71 70.43
CA GLN A 49 24.94 -19.40 70.71
C GLN A 49 25.90 -18.99 69.58
N LEU A 50 26.71 -19.93 69.09
CA LEU A 50 27.68 -19.65 68.05
C LEU A 50 26.99 -19.28 66.73
N ASN A 51 25.90 -19.91 66.35
CA ASN A 51 25.19 -19.57 65.11
C ASN A 51 24.64 -18.13 65.09
N GLN A 52 24.49 -17.50 66.25
CA GLN A 52 24.06 -16.10 66.37
C GLN A 52 25.20 -15.08 66.20
N LEU A 53 26.45 -15.54 66.22
CA LEU A 53 27.63 -14.67 66.20
C LEU A 53 28.36 -14.70 64.84
N PRO A 54 28.89 -13.56 64.36
CA PRO A 54 29.82 -13.51 63.24
C PRO A 54 31.13 -14.26 63.55
N ARG A 55 31.80 -14.73 62.49
CA ARG A 55 33.07 -15.49 62.60
C ARG A 55 34.16 -14.73 63.36
N SER A 56 34.26 -13.42 63.17
CA SER A 56 35.22 -12.56 63.88
C SER A 56 35.03 -12.58 65.40
N ILE A 57 33.77 -12.53 65.86
CA ILE A 57 33.42 -12.55 67.28
C ILE A 57 33.68 -13.93 67.90
N LYS A 58 33.45 -15.02 67.16
CA LYS A 58 33.78 -16.39 67.61
C LYS A 58 35.28 -16.54 67.87
N ILE A 59 36.11 -16.04 66.95
CA ILE A 59 37.57 -16.10 67.05
C ILE A 59 38.08 -15.27 68.23
N ASP A 60 37.55 -14.05 68.41
CA ASP A 60 37.90 -13.20 69.55
C ASP A 60 37.49 -13.83 70.90
N THR A 61 36.28 -14.42 70.96
CA THR A 61 35.80 -15.10 72.17
C THR A 61 36.67 -16.29 72.54
N TRP A 62 37.08 -17.09 71.55
CA TRP A 62 38.00 -18.21 71.75
C TRP A 62 39.34 -17.76 72.30
N ARG A 63 39.92 -16.70 71.71
CA ARG A 63 41.17 -16.10 72.19
C ARG A 63 41.05 -15.62 73.64
N ARG A 64 39.90 -15.06 74.03
CA ARG A 64 39.66 -14.63 75.42
C ARG A 64 39.58 -15.79 76.42
N LEU A 65 39.16 -16.97 76.00
CA LEU A 65 39.12 -18.16 76.85
C LEU A 65 40.50 -18.79 77.04
N THR A 66 41.32 -18.77 75.99
CA THR A 66 42.62 -19.48 75.97
C THR A 66 43.83 -18.59 76.26
N SER A 67 43.69 -17.26 76.34
CA SER A 67 44.83 -16.33 76.46
C SER A 67 44.73 -15.30 77.61
N ARG A 68 43.71 -15.37 78.48
CA ARG A 68 43.53 -14.38 79.58
C ARG A 68 44.35 -14.76 80.83
N LYS A 69 44.34 -13.90 81.87
CA LYS A 69 45.07 -14.08 83.15
C LYS A 69 44.89 -15.45 83.82
N HIS A 70 43.76 -16.12 83.59
CA HIS A 70 43.53 -17.52 83.97
C HIS A 70 42.97 -18.24 82.73
N PRO A 71 43.83 -18.74 81.83
CA PRO A 71 43.37 -19.35 80.59
C PRO A 71 42.84 -20.75 80.89
N LEU A 72 41.68 -21.08 80.32
CA LEU A 72 41.22 -22.46 80.30
C LEU A 72 42.17 -23.28 79.43
N SER A 73 42.42 -24.53 79.81
CA SER A 73 43.12 -25.44 78.90
C SER A 73 42.30 -25.59 77.61
N ILE A 74 42.96 -25.92 76.50
CA ILE A 74 42.27 -26.12 75.22
C ILE A 74 41.17 -27.17 75.37
N GLU A 75 41.40 -28.22 76.16
CA GLU A 75 40.41 -29.27 76.45
C GLU A 75 39.24 -28.76 77.28
N GLN A 76 39.49 -27.93 78.29
CA GLN A 76 38.44 -27.31 79.10
C GLN A 76 37.60 -26.31 78.30
N ALA A 77 38.25 -25.50 77.45
CA ALA A 77 37.58 -24.55 76.56
C ALA A 77 36.80 -25.24 75.41
N SER A 78 37.23 -26.45 75.02
CA SER A 78 36.56 -27.28 74.02
C SER A 78 35.48 -28.19 74.60
N SER A 79 35.38 -28.28 75.93
CA SER A 79 34.39 -29.08 76.68
C SER A 79 33.21 -28.22 77.15
N ILE A 80 32.18 -28.85 77.72
CA ILE A 80 31.06 -28.17 78.36
C ILE A 80 31.57 -27.61 79.69
N HIS A 81 31.86 -26.31 79.73
CA HIS A 81 32.43 -25.61 80.88
C HIS A 81 31.63 -24.34 81.21
N PRO A 82 31.24 -24.10 82.48
CA PRO A 82 30.34 -23.00 82.84
C PRO A 82 30.88 -21.62 82.46
N GLU A 83 32.19 -21.38 82.59
CA GLU A 83 32.79 -20.10 82.19
C GLU A 83 32.74 -19.84 80.66
N VAL A 84 32.75 -20.91 79.85
CA VAL A 84 32.61 -20.81 78.39
C VAL A 84 31.17 -20.41 78.05
N GLU A 85 30.20 -21.01 78.74
CA GLU A 85 28.78 -20.72 78.57
C GLU A 85 28.42 -19.28 78.96
N ASP A 86 28.87 -18.83 80.13
CA ASP A 86 28.62 -17.46 80.61
C ASP A 86 29.20 -16.40 79.67
N LEU A 87 30.42 -16.63 79.18
CA LEU A 87 31.05 -15.71 78.23
C LEU A 87 30.31 -15.68 76.89
N LEU A 88 29.93 -16.84 76.34
CA LEU A 88 29.19 -16.92 75.09
C LEU A 88 27.82 -16.24 75.21
N ASN A 89 27.08 -16.49 76.29
CA ASN A 89 25.79 -15.85 76.53
C ASN A 89 25.92 -14.32 76.65
N LYS A 90 26.97 -13.83 77.32
CA LYS A 90 27.26 -12.39 77.42
C LYS A 90 27.60 -11.77 76.06
N VAL A 91 28.42 -12.45 75.25
CA VAL A 91 28.83 -11.97 73.93
C VAL A 91 27.64 -11.97 72.96
N VAL A 92 26.81 -13.01 72.96
CA VAL A 92 25.55 -13.06 72.19
C VAL A 92 24.62 -11.92 72.59
N GLY A 93 24.40 -11.71 73.88
CA GLY A 93 23.56 -10.62 74.37
C GLY A 93 24.05 -9.23 73.94
N ASN A 94 25.36 -9.00 73.97
CA ASN A 94 25.96 -7.74 73.53
C ASN A 94 25.83 -7.53 72.02
N TYR A 95 26.06 -8.57 71.23
CA TYR A 95 25.94 -8.51 69.77
C TYR A 95 24.50 -8.21 69.32
N ILE A 96 23.51 -8.86 69.94
CA ILE A 96 22.10 -8.60 69.66
C ILE A 96 21.74 -7.15 70.00
N LYS A 97 22.11 -6.66 71.18
CA LYS A 97 21.87 -5.26 71.58
C LYS A 97 22.50 -4.26 70.60
N GLN A 98 23.70 -4.53 70.11
CA GLN A 98 24.37 -3.68 69.13
C GLN A 98 23.68 -3.71 67.77
N LYS A 99 23.25 -4.89 67.31
CA LYS A 99 22.50 -5.06 66.06
C LYS A 99 21.18 -4.31 66.09
N GLU A 100 20.44 -4.39 67.19
CA GLU A 100 19.18 -3.64 67.35
C GLU A 100 19.40 -2.12 67.36
N ARG A 101 20.48 -1.62 67.99
CA ARG A 101 20.85 -0.20 67.91
C ARG A 101 21.19 0.26 66.49
N GLN A 102 21.73 -0.62 65.64
CA GLN A 102 22.01 -0.29 64.24
C GLN A 102 20.74 -0.25 63.38
N LYS A 103 19.76 -1.13 63.65
CA LYS A 103 18.45 -1.13 62.95
C LYS A 103 17.61 0.11 63.27
N MET A 104 17.74 0.68 64.47
CA MET A 104 16.99 1.87 64.89
C MET A 104 17.62 3.20 64.44
N LYS A 105 18.65 3.21 63.58
CA LYS A 105 19.12 4.47 63.01
C LYS A 105 18.00 5.04 62.12
N PRO A 106 17.45 6.22 62.43
CA PRO A 106 16.50 6.88 61.54
C PRO A 106 17.21 7.15 60.22
N ILE A 107 16.54 6.88 59.10
CA ILE A 107 16.92 7.42 57.81
C ILE A 107 17.05 8.93 58.04
N THR A 108 18.22 9.50 57.76
CA THR A 108 18.43 10.94 57.95
C THR A 108 17.39 11.70 57.13
N SER A 109 16.77 12.72 57.71
CA SER A 109 15.75 13.59 57.10
C SER A 109 16.00 13.90 55.62
N ASP A 110 17.27 14.14 55.25
CA ASP A 110 17.70 14.48 53.89
C ASP A 110 17.48 13.37 52.86
N CYS A 111 17.57 12.10 53.26
CA CYS A 111 17.30 10.96 52.37
C CYS A 111 15.80 10.80 52.11
N GLU A 112 14.96 11.09 53.11
CA GLU A 112 13.50 11.03 52.98
C GLU A 112 12.95 12.12 52.06
N THR A 113 13.44 13.37 52.19
CA THR A 113 13.09 14.46 51.27
C THR A 113 13.59 14.21 49.85
N SER A 114 14.78 13.62 49.69
CA SER A 114 15.31 13.27 48.35
C SER A 114 14.44 12.22 47.67
N LEU A 115 14.10 11.12 48.36
CA LEU A 115 13.26 10.05 47.81
C LEU A 115 11.84 10.53 47.47
N ARG A 116 11.29 11.45 48.28
CA ARG A 116 9.98 12.04 48.01
C ARG A 116 10.01 12.87 46.72
N ARG A 117 11.04 13.70 46.53
CA ARG A 117 11.20 14.51 45.31
C ARG A 117 11.38 13.64 44.06
N GLU A 118 12.21 12.61 44.14
CA GLU A 118 12.43 11.67 43.04
C GLU A 118 11.14 10.92 42.65
N ASN A 119 10.30 10.53 43.62
CA ASN A 119 9.00 9.92 43.35
C ASN A 119 8.01 10.89 42.68
N GLU A 120 8.03 12.17 43.05
CA GLU A 120 7.21 13.20 42.39
C GLU A 120 7.65 13.40 40.93
N GLU A 121 8.95 13.45 40.66
CA GLU A 121 9.51 13.53 39.31
C GLU A 121 9.18 12.29 38.46
N LEU A 122 9.24 11.10 39.06
CA LEU A 122 8.83 9.85 38.42
C LEU A 122 7.32 9.84 38.11
N CYS A 123 6.49 10.38 39.00
CA CYS A 123 5.05 10.48 38.79
C CYS A 123 4.72 11.36 37.58
N ILE A 124 5.37 12.53 37.48
CA ILE A 124 5.22 13.45 36.35
C ILE A 124 5.70 12.79 35.05
N SER A 125 6.86 12.14 35.09
CA SER A 125 7.44 11.45 33.92
C SER A 125 6.56 10.30 33.43
N LYS A 126 5.98 9.52 34.36
CA LYS A 126 5.03 8.45 34.05
C LYS A 126 3.80 9.00 33.32
N GLN A 127 3.19 10.06 33.86
CA GLN A 127 1.99 10.66 33.24
C GLN A 127 2.30 11.23 31.84
N ALA A 128 3.49 11.82 31.66
CA ALA A 128 3.93 12.30 30.35
C ALA A 128 4.13 11.16 29.33
N LEU A 129 4.65 10.02 29.78
CA LEU A 129 4.78 8.82 28.93
C LEU A 129 3.44 8.20 28.58
N GLU A 130 2.51 8.10 29.54
CA GLU A 130 1.14 7.61 29.30
C GLU A 130 0.45 8.46 28.22
N LYS A 131 0.57 9.79 28.31
CA LYS A 131 0.01 10.69 27.29
C LYS A 131 0.64 10.47 25.91
N LYS A 132 1.97 10.28 25.83
CA LYS A 132 2.65 9.99 24.56
C LYS A 132 2.22 8.65 23.96
N ILE A 133 1.96 7.64 24.80
CA ILE A 133 1.44 6.34 24.34
C ILE A 133 0.04 6.51 23.74
N GLU A 134 -0.84 7.27 24.40
CA GLU A 134 -2.18 7.58 23.88
C GLU A 134 -2.11 8.27 22.51
N GLU A 135 -1.27 9.31 22.38
CA GLU A 135 -1.08 10.04 21.12
C GLU A 135 -0.55 9.13 19.99
N LEU A 136 0.33 8.18 20.32
CA LEU A 136 0.84 7.20 19.34
C LEU A 136 -0.22 6.18 18.92
N LEU A 137 -1.10 5.76 19.84
CA LEU A 137 -2.21 4.85 19.53
C LEU A 137 -3.23 5.52 18.60
N ASP A 138 -3.61 6.76 18.90
CA ASP A 138 -4.50 7.55 18.03
C ASP A 138 -3.91 7.72 16.63
N LEU A 139 -2.60 7.99 16.54
CA LEU A 139 -1.91 8.11 15.28
C LEU A 139 -1.92 6.79 14.50
N GLN A 140 -1.66 5.67 15.18
CA GLN A 140 -1.71 4.33 14.58
C GLN A 140 -3.11 4.00 14.04
N GLU A 141 -4.16 4.32 14.78
CA GLU A 141 -5.55 4.10 14.34
C GLU A 141 -5.87 4.94 13.09
N GLN A 142 -5.41 6.19 13.04
CA GLN A 142 -5.55 7.03 11.86
C GLN A 142 -4.82 6.47 10.63
N TYR A 143 -3.58 6.01 10.80
CA TYR A 143 -2.82 5.37 9.71
C TYR A 143 -3.53 4.13 9.20
N THR A 144 -4.01 3.27 10.10
CA THR A 144 -4.75 2.05 9.76
C THR A 144 -6.04 2.39 9.01
N SER A 145 -6.78 3.39 9.47
CA SER A 145 -8.01 3.86 8.82
C SER A 145 -7.74 4.41 7.41
N ARG A 146 -6.64 5.16 7.24
CA ARG A 146 -6.23 5.70 5.94
C ARG A 146 -5.78 4.61 4.98
N GLU A 147 -5.03 3.63 5.46
CA GLU A 147 -4.59 2.48 4.66
C GLU A 147 -5.79 1.68 4.14
N VAL A 148 -6.76 1.36 5.01
CA VAL A 148 -7.99 0.66 4.63
C VAL A 148 -8.80 1.47 3.60
N ALA A 149 -8.90 2.80 3.76
CA ALA A 149 -9.56 3.65 2.79
C ALA A 149 -8.86 3.64 1.42
N MET A 150 -7.53 3.64 1.40
CA MET A 150 -6.74 3.57 0.18
C MET A 150 -6.92 2.22 -0.54
N ILE A 151 -6.91 1.10 0.20
CA ILE A 151 -7.15 -0.24 -0.36
C ILE A 151 -8.53 -0.32 -1.00
N ARG A 152 -9.59 0.13 -0.31
CA ARG A 152 -10.96 0.11 -0.86
C ARG A 152 -11.08 0.95 -2.14
N SER A 153 -10.46 2.13 -2.17
CA SER A 153 -10.45 2.98 -3.37
C SER A 153 -9.70 2.31 -4.53
N LEU A 154 -8.62 1.59 -4.24
CA LEU A 154 -7.85 0.87 -5.24
C LEU A 154 -8.67 -0.30 -5.82
N GLU A 155 -9.34 -1.07 -4.98
CA GLU A 155 -10.24 -2.17 -5.40
C GLU A 155 -11.38 -1.66 -6.28
N GLU A 156 -12.03 -0.55 -5.91
CA GLU A 156 -13.08 0.08 -6.72
C GLU A 156 -12.55 0.50 -8.09
N SER A 157 -11.35 1.10 -8.12
CA SER A 157 -10.72 1.51 -9.39
C SER A 157 -10.35 0.31 -10.28
N SER A 158 -9.88 -0.78 -9.67
CA SER A 158 -9.58 -2.04 -10.35
C SER A 158 -10.85 -2.63 -11.00
N GLY A 159 -11.96 -2.64 -10.26
CA GLY A 159 -13.26 -3.08 -10.79
C GLY A 159 -13.69 -2.27 -12.02
N LYS A 160 -13.53 -0.94 -11.99
CA LYS A 160 -13.82 -0.06 -13.14
C LYS A 160 -12.92 -0.35 -14.34
N VAL A 161 -11.62 -0.63 -14.11
CA VAL A 161 -10.69 -1.01 -15.18
C VAL A 161 -11.11 -2.31 -15.84
N THR A 162 -11.54 -3.31 -15.07
CA THR A 162 -12.06 -4.57 -15.62
C THR A 162 -13.29 -4.33 -16.50
N GLN A 163 -14.28 -3.55 -16.04
CA GLN A 163 -15.47 -3.21 -16.82
C GLN A 163 -15.13 -2.48 -18.14
N LEU A 164 -14.17 -1.56 -18.10
CA LEU A 164 -13.66 -0.88 -19.29
C LEU A 164 -12.97 -1.85 -20.24
N SER A 165 -12.19 -2.80 -19.71
CA SER A 165 -11.52 -3.82 -20.50
C SER A 165 -12.53 -4.72 -21.24
N ASP A 166 -13.60 -5.14 -20.56
CA ASP A 166 -14.66 -5.94 -21.16
C ASP A 166 -15.40 -5.17 -22.26
N SER A 167 -15.70 -3.89 -22.02
CA SER A 167 -16.31 -3.00 -23.02
C SER A 167 -15.42 -2.83 -24.24
N ILE A 168 -14.11 -2.66 -24.05
CA ILE A 168 -13.13 -2.58 -25.16
C ILE A 168 -13.12 -3.87 -25.96
N ALA A 169 -13.17 -5.04 -25.31
CA ALA A 169 -13.23 -6.33 -25.99
C ALA A 169 -14.50 -6.47 -26.83
N PHE A 170 -15.65 -6.06 -26.29
CA PHE A 170 -16.92 -6.01 -27.00
C PHE A 170 -16.86 -5.11 -28.24
N PHE A 171 -16.39 -3.87 -28.11
CA PHE A 171 -16.27 -2.95 -29.24
C PHE A 171 -15.29 -3.44 -30.31
N LYS A 172 -14.20 -4.12 -29.92
CA LYS A 172 -13.28 -4.75 -30.88
C LYS A 172 -13.99 -5.79 -31.75
N SER A 173 -14.90 -6.59 -31.17
CA SER A 173 -15.70 -7.55 -31.92
C SER A 173 -16.61 -6.86 -32.93
N ILE A 174 -17.35 -5.83 -32.50
CA ILE A 174 -18.23 -5.05 -33.38
C ILE A 174 -17.46 -4.44 -34.55
N ILE A 175 -16.30 -3.83 -34.28
CA ILE A 175 -15.46 -3.24 -35.31
C ILE A 175 -15.02 -4.30 -36.33
N LEU A 176 -14.67 -5.51 -35.86
CA LEU A 176 -14.26 -6.60 -36.73
C LEU A 176 -15.40 -7.04 -37.66
N ASP A 177 -16.61 -7.21 -37.13
CA ASP A 177 -17.77 -7.63 -37.91
C ASP A 177 -18.20 -6.54 -38.89
N THR A 178 -18.16 -5.28 -38.46
CA THR A 178 -18.41 -4.13 -39.34
C THR A 178 -17.40 -4.06 -40.48
N LYS A 179 -16.12 -4.30 -40.21
CA LYS A 179 -15.08 -4.37 -41.26
C LYS A 179 -15.36 -5.48 -42.28
N LYS A 180 -15.83 -6.64 -41.84
CA LYS A 180 -16.22 -7.74 -42.75
C LYS A 180 -17.43 -7.33 -43.61
N ALA A 181 -18.43 -6.72 -43.00
CA ALA A 181 -19.62 -6.25 -43.71
C ALA A 181 -19.27 -5.20 -44.79
N ILE A 182 -18.42 -4.21 -44.45
CA ILE A 182 -17.92 -3.21 -45.40
C ILE A 182 -17.16 -3.87 -46.56
N ALA A 183 -16.28 -4.82 -46.27
CA ALA A 183 -15.52 -5.53 -47.31
C ALA A 183 -16.46 -6.33 -48.23
N SER A 184 -17.53 -6.91 -47.70
CA SER A 184 -18.56 -7.59 -48.49
C SER A 184 -19.34 -6.61 -49.36
N ALA A 185 -19.81 -5.50 -48.79
CA ALA A 185 -20.56 -4.47 -49.50
C ALA A 185 -19.74 -3.87 -50.66
N LYS A 186 -18.44 -3.64 -50.43
CA LYS A 186 -17.53 -3.15 -51.47
C LYS A 186 -17.49 -4.08 -52.68
N LYS A 187 -17.39 -5.40 -52.48
CA LYS A 187 -17.42 -6.38 -53.58
C LYS A 187 -18.74 -6.34 -54.36
N SER A 188 -19.86 -6.15 -53.67
CA SER A 188 -21.17 -6.03 -54.30
C SER A 188 -21.30 -4.75 -55.12
N ILE A 189 -20.77 -3.63 -54.62
CA ILE A 189 -20.70 -2.35 -55.34
C ILE A 189 -19.84 -2.50 -56.61
N ASP A 190 -18.64 -3.07 -56.50
CA ASP A 190 -17.76 -3.30 -57.66
C ASP A 190 -18.47 -4.15 -58.74
N LEU A 191 -19.25 -5.15 -58.33
CA LEU A 191 -20.04 -5.96 -59.28
C LEU A 191 -21.17 -5.16 -59.95
N LEU A 192 -21.85 -4.29 -59.20
CA LEU A 192 -22.90 -3.43 -59.74
C LEU A 192 -22.35 -2.39 -60.71
N GLU A 193 -21.21 -1.77 -60.37
CA GLU A 193 -20.55 -0.78 -61.22
C GLU A 193 -20.18 -1.39 -62.59
N ASN A 194 -19.67 -2.63 -62.61
CA ASN A 194 -19.43 -3.37 -63.85
C ASN A 194 -20.71 -3.61 -64.68
N LYS A 195 -21.84 -3.89 -64.02
CA LYS A 195 -23.13 -4.07 -64.72
C LYS A 195 -23.65 -2.75 -65.29
N CYS A 196 -23.54 -1.66 -64.54
CA CYS A 196 -23.91 -0.32 -65.01
C CYS A 196 -23.09 0.07 -66.23
N GLN A 197 -21.76 -0.14 -66.20
CA GLN A 197 -20.90 0.16 -67.35
C GLN A 197 -21.33 -0.62 -68.61
N HIS A 198 -21.65 -1.90 -68.47
CA HIS A 198 -22.14 -2.70 -69.58
C HIS A 198 -23.46 -2.18 -70.16
N GLN A 199 -24.37 -1.70 -69.30
CA GLN A 199 -25.63 -1.10 -69.73
C GLN A 199 -25.41 0.23 -70.47
N GLU A 200 -24.50 1.08 -70.00
CA GLU A 200 -24.10 2.32 -70.68
C GLU A 200 -23.54 2.04 -72.09
N ASP A 201 -22.73 1.00 -72.26
CA ASP A 201 -22.21 0.59 -73.57
C ASP A 201 -23.34 0.19 -74.53
N ILE A 202 -24.33 -0.55 -74.02
CA ILE A 202 -25.52 -0.95 -74.80
C ILE A 202 -26.35 0.27 -75.21
N ILE A 203 -26.60 1.19 -74.28
CA ILE A 203 -27.34 2.44 -74.54
C ILE A 203 -26.58 3.25 -75.60
N SER A 204 -25.29 3.47 -75.42
CA SER A 204 -24.43 4.18 -76.37
C SER A 204 -24.43 3.53 -77.76
N ALA A 205 -24.50 2.21 -77.86
CA ALA A 205 -24.62 1.50 -79.13
C ALA A 205 -26.01 1.68 -79.77
N LYS A 206 -27.08 1.70 -78.98
CA LYS A 206 -28.45 1.96 -79.44
C LYS A 206 -28.61 3.40 -79.91
N ASP A 207 -28.09 4.37 -79.17
CA ASP A 207 -28.15 5.79 -79.52
C ASP A 207 -27.47 6.06 -80.86
N ARG A 208 -26.28 5.48 -81.08
CA ARG A 208 -25.61 5.55 -82.39
C ARG A 208 -26.45 4.97 -83.53
N LYS A 209 -27.17 3.87 -83.30
CA LYS A 209 -28.08 3.29 -84.30
C LYS A 209 -29.29 4.19 -84.56
N ILE A 210 -29.85 4.79 -83.52
CA ILE A 210 -30.98 5.72 -83.64
C ILE A 210 -30.55 6.93 -84.48
N ILE A 211 -29.41 7.55 -84.15
CA ILE A 211 -28.86 8.69 -84.91
C ILE A 211 -28.70 8.32 -86.39
N ALA A 212 -28.07 7.18 -86.69
CA ALA A 212 -27.88 6.73 -88.07
C ALA A 212 -29.21 6.49 -88.82
N LEU A 213 -30.23 5.96 -88.14
CA LEU A 213 -31.56 5.79 -88.73
C LEU A 213 -32.25 7.13 -88.98
N VAL A 214 -32.14 8.08 -88.06
CA VAL A 214 -32.68 9.44 -88.21
C VAL A 214 -32.04 10.16 -89.39
N ASP A 215 -30.71 10.11 -89.52
CA ASP A 215 -29.98 10.68 -90.67
C ASP A 215 -30.44 10.04 -92.00
N GLN A 216 -30.71 8.74 -91.99
CA GLN A 216 -31.24 8.03 -93.16
C GLN A 216 -32.68 8.47 -93.51
N ILE A 217 -33.52 8.78 -92.53
CA ILE A 217 -34.89 9.29 -92.75
C ILE A 217 -34.83 10.70 -93.31
N LEU A 218 -34.02 11.58 -92.72
CA LEU A 218 -33.84 12.97 -93.15
C LEU A 218 -33.34 13.05 -94.60
N SER A 219 -32.35 12.23 -94.96
CA SER A 219 -31.84 12.19 -96.35
C SER A 219 -32.87 11.66 -97.37
N LYS A 220 -33.80 10.79 -96.97
CA LYS A 220 -34.91 10.35 -97.84
C LYS A 220 -36.02 11.39 -97.98
N THR A 221 -36.25 12.21 -96.95
CA THR A 221 -37.28 13.25 -96.96
C THR A 221 -36.83 14.51 -97.72
N GLU A 222 -35.52 14.80 -97.79
CA GLU A 222 -34.98 15.85 -98.67
C GLU A 222 -35.05 15.52 -100.18
N HIS A 223 -35.34 14.27 -100.55
CA HIS A 223 -35.45 13.81 -101.95
C HIS A 223 -36.88 13.44 -102.37
N SER A 224 -37.89 13.70 -101.52
CA SER A 224 -39.29 13.45 -101.85
C SER A 224 -40.13 14.70 -101.62
N ASP A 225 -40.23 15.53 -102.66
CA ASP A 225 -41.44 16.32 -102.87
C ASP A 225 -42.52 15.39 -103.44
N VAL A 226 -43.75 15.57 -102.98
CA VAL A 226 -45.00 15.00 -103.52
C VAL A 226 -45.33 13.53 -103.15
N THR A 227 -46.28 13.41 -102.21
CA THR A 227 -47.38 12.42 -102.21
C THR A 227 -47.03 10.95 -101.93
N ILE A 228 -46.80 10.60 -100.66
CA ILE A 228 -47.21 9.27 -100.17
C ILE A 228 -47.98 9.46 -98.86
N GLU A 229 -49.28 9.43 -99.05
CA GLU A 229 -50.34 9.25 -98.06
C GLU A 229 -49.92 8.19 -97.04
N LEU A 230 -50.10 8.52 -95.75
CA LEU A 230 -49.71 7.71 -94.60
C LEU A 230 -50.61 6.46 -94.49
N GLU A 231 -50.44 5.52 -95.41
CA GLU A 231 -51.11 4.22 -95.40
C GLU A 231 -50.37 3.28 -94.45
N ILE A 232 -50.48 3.53 -93.15
CA ILE A 232 -50.22 2.53 -92.11
C ILE A 232 -51.43 2.45 -91.18
N TYR A 233 -52.55 2.05 -91.78
CA TYR A 233 -53.57 1.32 -91.06
C TYR A 233 -53.27 -0.17 -91.24
N SER A 234 -52.62 -0.79 -90.25
CA SER A 234 -52.86 -2.18 -89.81
C SER A 234 -51.80 -2.66 -88.80
N SER A 235 -52.04 -2.42 -87.51
CA SER A 235 -51.80 -3.41 -86.41
C SER A 235 -52.06 -2.81 -85.02
N THR A 236 -53.24 -2.25 -84.78
CA THR A 236 -53.62 -1.65 -83.48
C THR A 236 -54.34 -2.59 -82.50
N HIS A 237 -54.29 -3.91 -82.68
CA HIS A 237 -55.09 -4.83 -81.83
C HIS A 237 -54.30 -5.81 -80.94
N GLU A 238 -52.96 -5.78 -80.94
CA GLU A 238 -52.15 -6.54 -79.96
C GLU A 238 -51.32 -5.67 -78.99
N GLY A 239 -51.06 -4.39 -79.32
CA GLY A 239 -50.22 -3.50 -78.50
C GLY A 239 -50.90 -2.86 -77.28
N ASN A 240 -52.23 -2.92 -77.15
CA ASN A 240 -52.97 -2.22 -76.10
C ASN A 240 -53.02 -2.97 -74.75
N TYR A 241 -52.74 -4.27 -74.72
CA TYR A 241 -52.64 -5.05 -73.47
C TYR A 241 -51.26 -4.90 -72.82
N GLY A 242 -50.18 -4.90 -73.62
CA GLY A 242 -48.81 -4.67 -73.12
C GLY A 242 -48.58 -3.24 -72.62
N ARG A 243 -49.13 -2.23 -73.33
CA ARG A 243 -48.98 -0.81 -72.95
C ARG A 243 -49.59 -0.50 -71.57
N ARG A 244 -50.81 -0.99 -71.30
CA ARG A 244 -51.48 -0.80 -70.00
C ARG A 244 -50.83 -1.56 -68.84
N GLY A 245 -50.17 -2.69 -69.13
CA GLY A 245 -49.36 -3.41 -68.14
C GLY A 245 -48.10 -2.64 -67.77
N LEU A 246 -47.34 -2.21 -68.77
CA LEU A 246 -46.13 -1.41 -68.58
C LEU A 246 -46.40 -0.07 -67.88
N GLU A 247 -47.52 0.58 -68.18
CA GLU A 247 -47.89 1.86 -67.54
C GLU A 247 -48.26 1.68 -66.06
N ARG A 248 -48.85 0.53 -65.70
CA ARG A 248 -49.09 0.15 -64.30
C ARG A 248 -47.79 -0.17 -63.58
N ASP A 249 -46.92 -0.98 -64.20
CA ASP A 249 -45.63 -1.37 -63.62
C ASP A 249 -44.72 -0.14 -63.44
N TYR A 250 -44.76 0.80 -64.39
CA TYR A 250 -44.04 2.08 -64.30
C TYR A 250 -44.59 2.96 -63.17
N SER A 251 -45.92 3.09 -63.06
CA SER A 251 -46.56 3.85 -61.97
C SER A 251 -46.25 3.24 -60.59
N GLN A 252 -46.18 1.92 -60.51
CA GLN A 252 -45.83 1.21 -59.28
C GLN A 252 -44.34 1.42 -58.91
N CYS A 253 -43.44 1.34 -59.88
CA CYS A 253 -42.03 1.64 -59.70
C CYS A 253 -41.82 3.10 -59.25
N GLU A 254 -42.56 4.04 -59.83
CA GLU A 254 -42.49 5.45 -59.44
C GLU A 254 -42.91 5.67 -57.98
N GLN A 255 -43.95 4.97 -57.52
CA GLN A 255 -44.39 5.03 -56.12
C GLN A 255 -43.35 4.42 -55.16
N GLU A 256 -42.77 3.26 -55.51
CA GLU A 256 -41.71 2.63 -54.70
C GLU A 256 -40.48 3.53 -54.58
N ILE A 257 -40.09 4.23 -55.66
CA ILE A 257 -38.99 5.21 -55.63
C ILE A 257 -39.32 6.37 -54.69
N GLN A 258 -40.56 6.87 -54.69
CA GLN A 258 -40.97 7.94 -53.79
C GLN A 258 -40.94 7.51 -52.32
N ASP A 259 -41.43 6.30 -52.02
CA ASP A 259 -41.46 5.77 -50.66
C ASP A 259 -40.03 5.55 -50.13
N LEU A 260 -39.15 4.97 -50.94
CA LEU A 260 -37.74 4.78 -50.60
C LEU A 260 -37.01 6.11 -50.39
N ASN A 261 -37.26 7.11 -51.23
CA ASN A 261 -36.65 8.44 -51.05
C ASN A 261 -37.08 9.08 -49.73
N ARG A 262 -38.35 8.90 -49.33
CA ARG A 262 -38.85 9.40 -48.05
C ARG A 262 -38.20 8.69 -46.86
N GLU A 263 -37.99 7.38 -46.96
CA GLU A 263 -37.31 6.60 -45.93
C GLU A 263 -35.83 6.99 -45.81
N ILE A 264 -35.14 7.22 -46.94
CA ILE A 264 -33.77 7.74 -46.96
C ILE A 264 -33.70 9.10 -46.27
N GLU A 265 -34.62 10.01 -46.56
CA GLU A 265 -34.64 11.35 -45.93
C GLU A 265 -34.85 11.28 -44.42
N LEU A 266 -35.73 10.38 -43.94
CA LEU A 266 -35.93 10.15 -42.51
C LEU A 266 -34.67 9.60 -41.82
N LEU A 267 -34.03 8.60 -42.43
CA LEU A 267 -32.78 8.03 -41.93
C LEU A 267 -31.64 9.05 -41.93
N GLU A 268 -31.56 9.88 -42.97
CA GLU A 268 -30.57 10.94 -43.08
C GLU A 268 -30.75 11.96 -41.95
N ASN A 269 -31.98 12.39 -41.69
CA ASN A 269 -32.27 13.33 -40.60
C ASN A 269 -31.98 12.73 -39.22
N ALA A 270 -32.38 11.47 -38.97
CA ALA A 270 -32.08 10.78 -37.72
C ALA A 270 -30.57 10.65 -37.48
N SER A 271 -29.80 10.29 -38.51
CA SER A 271 -28.34 10.19 -38.39
C SER A 271 -27.67 11.56 -38.17
N LYS A 272 -28.18 12.63 -38.78
CA LYS A 272 -27.71 14.00 -38.54
C LYS A 272 -27.93 14.42 -37.09
N GLU A 273 -29.09 14.11 -36.51
CA GLU A 273 -29.40 14.40 -35.10
C GLU A 273 -28.45 13.65 -34.15
N GLU A 274 -28.25 12.36 -34.38
CA GLU A 274 -27.36 11.53 -33.57
C GLU A 274 -25.90 12.04 -33.63
N ILE A 275 -25.44 12.46 -34.81
CA ILE A 275 -24.11 13.09 -34.98
C ILE A 275 -23.99 14.38 -34.17
N VAL A 276 -25.04 15.21 -34.15
CA VAL A 276 -25.04 16.47 -33.39
C VAL A 276 -24.97 16.19 -31.89
N GLU A 277 -25.75 15.23 -31.40
CA GLU A 277 -25.76 14.83 -30.00
C GLU A 277 -24.39 14.30 -29.57
N LEU A 278 -23.83 13.33 -30.31
CA LEU A 278 -22.49 12.78 -30.05
C LEU A 278 -21.41 13.87 -30.05
N LYS A 279 -21.49 14.83 -30.97
CA LYS A 279 -20.54 15.96 -31.03
C LYS A 279 -20.63 16.85 -29.79
N SER A 280 -21.84 17.05 -29.26
CA SER A 280 -22.05 17.81 -28.03
C SER A 280 -21.50 17.07 -26.81
N GLU A 281 -21.68 15.74 -26.74
CA GLU A 281 -21.17 14.90 -25.67
C GLU A 281 -19.65 14.83 -25.66
N ILE A 282 -19.02 14.65 -26.83
CA ILE A 282 -17.56 14.73 -27.01
C ILE A 282 -17.03 16.08 -26.50
N SER A 283 -17.73 17.18 -26.80
CA SER A 283 -17.33 18.53 -26.34
C SER A 283 -17.39 18.66 -24.82
N SER A 284 -18.44 18.12 -24.20
CA SER A 284 -18.60 18.05 -22.74
C SER A 284 -17.50 17.23 -22.08
N LEU A 285 -17.25 16.01 -22.58
CA LEU A 285 -16.22 15.11 -22.08
C LEU A 285 -14.83 15.72 -22.21
N LYS A 286 -14.55 16.40 -23.33
CA LYS A 286 -13.29 17.12 -23.55
C LYS A 286 -13.07 18.20 -22.49
N SER A 287 -14.09 18.99 -22.17
CA SER A 287 -14.02 20.02 -21.12
C SER A 287 -13.73 19.40 -19.74
N ARG A 288 -14.44 18.32 -19.39
CA ARG A 288 -14.22 17.58 -18.14
C ARG A 288 -12.80 17.02 -18.05
N LEU A 289 -12.28 16.47 -19.14
CA LEU A 289 -10.91 15.94 -19.21
C LEU A 289 -9.87 17.04 -18.99
N TYR A 290 -10.04 18.21 -19.60
CA TYR A 290 -9.15 19.35 -19.38
C TYR A 290 -9.13 19.78 -17.92
N GLN A 291 -10.30 19.84 -17.28
CA GLN A 291 -10.40 20.22 -15.87
C GLN A 291 -9.75 19.18 -14.95
N ALA A 292 -9.99 17.88 -15.19
CA ALA A 292 -9.36 16.80 -14.42
C ALA A 292 -7.83 16.81 -14.59
N LYS A 293 -7.33 17.03 -15.80
CA LYS A 293 -5.89 17.15 -16.07
C LYS A 293 -5.25 18.33 -15.32
N LYS A 294 -5.98 19.43 -15.15
CA LYS A 294 -5.52 20.58 -14.37
C LYS A 294 -5.45 20.24 -12.88
N ASP A 295 -6.50 19.64 -12.32
CA ASP A 295 -6.56 19.22 -10.91
C ASP A 295 -5.43 18.24 -10.55
N VAL A 296 -5.19 17.24 -11.41
CA VAL A 296 -4.06 16.30 -11.23
C VAL A 296 -2.73 17.04 -11.23
N ARG A 297 -2.51 17.99 -12.15
CA ARG A 297 -1.27 18.77 -12.19
C ARG A 297 -1.07 19.57 -10.91
N ASP A 298 -2.12 20.20 -10.40
CA ASP A 298 -2.04 21.00 -9.18
C ASP A 298 -1.79 20.12 -7.96
N LYS A 299 -2.41 18.93 -7.88
CA LYS A 299 -2.12 17.92 -6.85
C LYS A 299 -0.69 17.40 -6.91
N VAL A 300 -0.14 17.15 -8.09
CA VAL A 300 1.26 16.72 -8.26
C VAL A 300 2.21 17.75 -7.66
N LYS A 301 1.99 19.04 -7.88
CA LYS A 301 2.82 20.10 -7.26
C LYS A 301 2.79 20.03 -5.73
N VAL A 302 1.59 19.88 -5.16
CA VAL A 302 1.42 19.76 -3.70
C VAL A 302 2.16 18.52 -3.16
N ILE A 303 2.09 17.39 -3.87
CA ILE A 303 2.82 16.17 -3.49
C ILE A 303 4.32 16.43 -3.53
N THR A 304 4.85 17.04 -4.58
CA THR A 304 6.28 17.39 -4.69
C THR A 304 6.75 18.30 -3.56
N ASP A 305 5.94 19.29 -3.16
CA ASP A 305 6.25 20.16 -2.03
C ASP A 305 6.26 19.40 -0.69
N LEU A 306 5.33 18.45 -0.51
CA LEU A 306 5.27 17.60 0.69
C LEU A 306 6.44 16.61 0.75
N GLU A 307 6.81 16.00 -0.37
CA GLU A 307 7.99 15.12 -0.48
C GLU A 307 9.26 15.86 -0.06
N LYS A 308 9.45 17.09 -0.53
CA LYS A 308 10.60 17.92 -0.13
C LYS A 308 10.60 18.21 1.38
N ARG A 309 9.44 18.56 1.96
CA ARG A 309 9.34 18.82 3.41
C ARG A 309 9.58 17.56 4.24
N LEU A 310 9.18 16.40 3.72
CA LEU A 310 9.41 15.11 4.37
C LEU A 310 10.90 14.81 4.42
N GLU A 311 11.60 14.93 3.27
CA GLU A 311 13.06 14.77 3.16
C GLU A 311 13.80 15.69 4.15
N GLU A 312 13.43 16.98 4.20
CA GLU A 312 14.02 17.94 5.16
C GLU A 312 13.79 17.51 6.62
N SER A 313 12.64 16.92 6.93
CA SER A 313 12.35 16.42 8.28
C SER A 313 13.10 15.13 8.61
N GLU A 314 13.27 14.23 7.64
CA GLU A 314 14.04 12.99 7.80
C GLU A 314 15.51 13.32 8.07
N GLU A 315 16.10 14.25 7.32
CA GLU A 315 17.45 14.75 7.60
C GLU A 315 17.57 15.38 9.00
N GLN A 316 16.55 16.10 9.47
CA GLN A 316 16.56 16.65 10.84
C GLN A 316 16.54 15.55 11.89
N VAL A 317 15.72 14.51 11.70
CA VAL A 317 15.66 13.36 12.61
C VAL A 317 17.01 12.65 12.64
N ASP A 318 17.65 12.43 11.50
CA ASP A 318 18.97 11.80 11.43
C ASP A 318 20.05 12.64 12.13
N ARG A 319 20.04 13.97 11.94
CA ARG A 319 20.93 14.88 12.68
C ARG A 319 20.75 14.78 14.19
N LEU A 320 19.50 14.73 14.68
CA LEU A 320 19.21 14.57 16.11
C LEU A 320 19.65 13.21 16.64
N ARG A 321 19.49 12.13 15.85
CA ARG A 321 19.98 10.80 16.21
C ARG A 321 21.48 10.75 16.40
N CYS A 322 22.26 11.47 15.59
CA CYS A 322 23.72 11.54 15.75
C CYS A 322 24.18 12.36 16.98
N GLN A 323 23.29 13.11 17.63
CA GLN A 323 23.61 13.95 18.80
C GLN A 323 23.32 13.26 20.15
N ILE A 324 22.59 12.15 20.13
CA ILE A 324 22.22 11.35 21.31
C ILE A 324 23.23 10.20 21.46
#